data_AF-A0A2T3ZWP6-F1
#
_entry.id   AF-A0A2T3ZWP6-F1
#
_cell.length_a   1.000
_cell.length_b   1.000
_cell.length_c   1.000
_cell.angle_alpha   90.00
_cell.angle_beta   90.00
_cell.angle_gamma   90.00
#
_symmetry.space_group_name_H-M   'P 1'
#
loop_
_entity.id
_entity.type
_entity.pdbx_description
1 polymer ?
#
loop_
_entity_poly.entity_id
_entity_poly.type
_entity_poly.pdbx_seq_one_letter_code
_entity_poly.pdbx_strand_id
1 'polypeptide(L)'
;MITAGLAIILSASVILADFRGRESTTRRKLLNGYSDSQIMQGIGIQSVGLAKMNSLVPYHFFLIWMLSLLSMATHNATLLALVRDYRRDWVLRWMRQLLMFVNLALSTVSGVFVLQTVAKGLDKSTLPVACVWKVDGEKSPSNAGLSYVGTIAAMAGNVIIFVLATWYLHSRKQKLYRIVQIVGWILMAAVAIGAAIRIILLSQAFGHP
;
A
#
# COMPACT_ATOMS: atom_id res chain seq x y z
N MET A 1 6.13 6.09 7.66
CA MET A 1 5.35 5.58 8.81
C MET A 1 4.64 6.70 9.58
N ILE A 2 5.35 7.74 10.04
CA ILE A 2 4.73 8.87 10.78
C ILE A 2 3.64 9.56 9.93
N THR A 3 3.93 9.86 8.66
CA THR A 3 2.97 10.46 7.71
C THR A 3 1.74 9.56 7.46
N ALA A 4 1.94 8.25 7.42
CA ALA A 4 0.86 7.25 7.28
C ALA A 4 -0.04 7.22 8.52
N GLY A 5 0.55 7.22 9.73
CA GLY A 5 -0.18 7.28 10.99
C GLY A 5 -1.00 8.57 11.13
N LEU A 6 -0.39 9.72 10.82
CA LEU A 6 -1.09 11.01 10.82
C LEU A 6 -2.26 11.04 9.84
N ALA A 7 -2.10 10.48 8.64
CA ALA A 7 -3.18 10.42 7.65
C ALA A 7 -4.34 9.52 8.10
N ILE A 8 -4.06 8.39 8.76
CA ILE A 8 -5.10 7.52 9.33
C ILE A 8 -5.86 8.26 10.44
N ILE A 9 -5.16 8.92 11.37
CA ILE A 9 -5.79 9.69 12.45
C ILE A 9 -6.64 10.85 11.89
N LEU A 10 -6.10 11.60 10.92
CA LEU A 10 -6.82 12.68 10.26
C LEU A 10 -8.06 12.17 9.51
N SER A 11 -7.95 11.06 8.78
CA SER A 11 -9.09 10.44 8.09
C SER A 11 -10.17 9.96 9.06
N ALA A 12 -9.79 9.34 10.19
CA ALA A 12 -10.72 8.97 11.26
C ALA A 12 -11.44 10.21 11.83
N SER A 13 -10.69 11.29 12.09
CA SER A 13 -11.23 12.53 12.64
C SER A 13 -12.24 13.21 11.69
N VAL A 14 -12.03 13.11 10.38
CA VAL A 14 -12.94 13.64 9.36
C VAL A 14 -14.20 12.78 9.28
N ILE A 15 -14.08 11.45 9.27
CA ILE A 15 -15.22 10.54 9.27
C ILE A 15 -16.10 10.76 10.51
N LEU A 16 -15.49 10.83 11.70
CA LEU A 16 -16.20 11.11 12.96
C LEU A 16 -16.86 12.49 12.97
N ALA A 17 -16.24 13.50 12.37
CA ALA A 17 -16.82 14.83 12.26
C ALA A 17 -18.00 14.88 11.28
N ASP A 18 -17.93 14.12 10.17
CA ASP A 18 -19.03 13.95 9.21
C ASP A 18 -20.25 13.28 9.88
N PHE A 19 -20.03 12.30 10.77
CA PHE A 19 -21.08 11.70 11.60
C PHE A 19 -21.71 12.68 12.58
N ARG A 20 -20.92 13.61 13.13
CA ARG A 20 -21.39 14.65 14.06
C ARG A 20 -21.97 15.89 13.34
N GLY A 21 -22.07 15.87 12.01
CA GLY A 21 -22.58 17.00 11.22
C GLY A 21 -21.68 18.25 11.21
N ARG A 22 -20.42 18.13 11.64
CA ARG A 22 -19.46 19.24 11.66
C ARG A 22 -18.50 19.12 10.48
N GLU A 23 -18.86 19.71 9.34
CA GLU A 23 -17.98 19.76 8.18
C GLU A 23 -16.86 20.79 8.39
N SER A 24 -15.60 20.34 8.41
CA SER A 24 -14.43 21.23 8.46
C SER A 24 -13.64 21.17 7.16
N THR A 25 -13.68 22.25 6.41
CA THR A 25 -13.00 22.40 5.11
C THR A 25 -11.47 22.30 5.23
N THR A 26 -10.87 22.82 6.31
CA THR A 26 -9.41 22.78 6.53
C THR A 26 -8.88 21.35 6.69
N ARG A 27 -9.55 20.50 7.48
CA ARG A 27 -9.11 19.09 7.67
C ARG A 27 -9.20 18.30 6.37
N ARG A 28 -10.24 18.55 5.56
CA ARG A 28 -10.41 17.93 4.23
C ARG A 28 -9.28 18.34 3.27
N LYS A 29 -8.94 19.63 3.22
CA LYS A 29 -7.83 20.14 2.38
C LYS A 29 -6.47 19.57 2.79
N LEU A 30 -6.16 19.54 4.09
CA LEU A 30 -4.93 18.94 4.60
C LEU A 30 -4.84 17.45 4.26
N LEU A 31 -5.94 16.71 4.48
CA LEU A 31 -5.99 15.29 4.18
C LEU A 31 -5.79 15.00 2.68
N ASN A 32 -6.31 15.86 1.81
CA ASN A 32 -6.09 15.79 0.36
C ASN A 32 -4.60 15.97 0.01
N GLY A 33 -3.93 16.99 0.57
CA GLY A 33 -2.49 17.21 0.35
C GLY A 33 -1.61 16.06 0.86
N TYR A 34 -1.99 15.44 1.99
CA TYR A 34 -1.31 14.23 2.49
C TYR A 34 -1.53 13.03 1.55
N SER A 35 -2.75 12.85 1.04
CA SER A 35 -3.09 11.79 0.09
C SER A 35 -2.23 11.85 -1.17
N ASP A 36 -2.03 13.06 -1.72
CA ASP A 36 -1.23 13.29 -2.94
C ASP A 36 0.26 13.04 -2.71
N SER A 37 0.77 13.48 -1.56
CA SER A 37 2.13 13.18 -1.16
C SER A 37 2.38 11.67 -1.00
N GLN A 38 1.43 10.93 -0.44
CA GLN A 38 1.55 9.49 -0.21
C GLN A 38 1.60 8.67 -1.50
N ILE A 39 0.74 8.99 -2.48
CA ILE A 39 0.75 8.24 -3.75
C ILE A 39 2.02 8.52 -4.55
N MET A 40 2.49 9.77 -4.59
CA MET A 40 3.76 10.14 -5.22
C MET A 40 4.95 9.49 -4.53
N GLN A 41 4.96 9.45 -3.20
CA GLN A 41 6.02 8.81 -2.43
C GLN A 41 6.03 7.29 -2.65
N GLY A 42 4.86 6.65 -2.72
CA GLY A 42 4.75 5.22 -3.03
C GLY A 42 5.33 4.87 -4.40
N ILE A 43 4.89 5.59 -5.44
CA ILE A 43 5.39 5.42 -6.82
C ILE A 43 6.90 5.68 -6.89
N GLY A 44 7.38 6.75 -6.24
CA GLY A 44 8.79 7.10 -6.23
C GLY A 44 9.66 6.02 -5.58
N ILE A 45 9.26 5.52 -4.41
CA ILE A 45 9.99 4.46 -3.69
C ILE A 45 10.03 3.18 -4.52
N GLN A 46 8.92 2.76 -5.12
CA GLN A 46 8.89 1.57 -6.00
C GLN A 46 9.76 1.73 -7.24
N SER A 47 9.72 2.90 -7.87
CA SER A 47 10.51 3.20 -9.07
C SER A 47 12.02 3.15 -8.76
N VAL A 48 12.45 3.74 -7.65
CA VAL A 48 13.85 3.69 -7.19
C VAL A 48 14.24 2.26 -6.82
N GLY A 49 13.36 1.52 -6.13
CA GLY A 49 13.58 0.12 -5.78
C GLY A 49 13.83 -0.76 -7.01
N LEU A 50 13.01 -0.59 -8.06
CA LEU A 50 13.19 -1.30 -9.33
C LEU A 50 14.45 -0.85 -10.07
N ALA A 51 14.75 0.45 -10.12
CA ALA A 51 15.96 0.96 -10.77
C ALA A 51 17.26 0.45 -10.13
N LYS A 52 17.24 0.20 -8.81
CA LYS A 52 18.38 -0.29 -8.04
C LYS A 52 18.35 -1.80 -7.79
N MET A 53 17.54 -2.57 -8.53
CA MET A 53 17.41 -4.03 -8.35
C MET A 53 18.73 -4.81 -8.46
N ASN A 54 19.72 -4.26 -9.19
CA ASN A 54 21.05 -4.88 -9.37
C ASN A 54 22.00 -4.67 -8.18
N SER A 55 21.66 -3.79 -7.23
CA SER A 55 22.52 -3.47 -6.08
C SER A 55 21.80 -3.61 -4.73
N LEU A 56 20.48 -3.71 -4.74
CA LEU A 56 19.68 -3.90 -3.53
C LEU A 56 19.66 -5.38 -3.10
N VAL A 57 19.87 -5.59 -1.81
CA VAL A 57 19.68 -6.88 -1.13
C VAL A 57 18.17 -7.17 -1.05
N PRO A 58 17.72 -8.45 -1.19
CA PRO A 58 16.31 -8.84 -1.13
C PRO A 58 15.54 -8.28 0.05
N TYR A 59 16.16 -8.22 1.23
CA TYR A 59 15.58 -7.62 2.42
C TYR A 59 15.19 -6.14 2.26
N HIS A 60 16.07 -5.30 1.69
CA HIS A 60 15.77 -3.88 1.49
C HIS A 60 14.68 -3.69 0.44
N PHE A 61 14.69 -4.54 -0.59
CA PHE A 61 13.65 -4.54 -1.62
C PHE A 61 12.28 -4.94 -1.06
N PHE A 62 12.24 -5.91 -0.15
CA PHE A 62 11.02 -6.30 0.56
C PHE A 62 10.45 -5.17 1.41
N LEU A 63 11.31 -4.46 2.16
CA LEU A 63 10.88 -3.29 2.95
C LEU A 63 10.33 -2.18 2.06
N ILE A 64 11.02 -1.84 0.97
CA ILE A 64 10.54 -0.87 -0.03
C ILE A 64 9.14 -1.25 -0.53
N TRP A 65 8.94 -2.52 -0.87
CA TRP A 65 7.66 -3.03 -1.34
C TRP A 65 6.55 -2.89 -0.28
N MET A 66 6.82 -3.29 0.97
CA MET A 66 5.88 -3.15 2.09
C MET A 66 5.55 -1.69 2.43
N LEU A 67 6.55 -0.79 2.40
CA LEU A 67 6.34 0.64 2.60
C LEU A 67 5.43 1.23 1.52
N SER A 68 5.55 0.75 0.29
CA SER A 68 4.66 1.20 -0.77
C SER A 68 3.23 0.67 -0.63
N LEU A 69 3.06 -0.57 -0.17
CA LEU A 69 1.74 -1.13 0.15
C LEU A 69 1.08 -0.33 1.28
N LEU A 70 1.85 0.02 2.32
CA LEU A 70 1.40 0.89 3.41
C LEU A 70 0.94 2.26 2.88
N SER A 71 1.73 2.90 2.03
CA SER A 71 1.40 4.22 1.44
C SER A 71 0.13 4.16 0.59
N MET A 72 -0.06 3.07 -0.16
CA MET A 72 -1.27 2.85 -0.95
C MET A 72 -2.50 2.63 -0.07
N ALA A 73 -2.38 1.82 0.98
CA ALA A 73 -3.48 1.57 1.92
C ALA A 73 -3.92 2.88 2.61
N THR A 74 -2.96 3.71 3.06
CA THR A 74 -3.30 5.01 3.66
C THR A 74 -3.91 5.97 2.64
N HIS A 75 -3.38 6.01 1.42
CA HIS A 75 -3.96 6.82 0.35
C HIS A 75 -5.42 6.41 0.10
N ASN A 76 -5.72 5.11 -0.01
CA ASN A 76 -7.08 4.61 -0.20
C ASN A 76 -8.00 4.93 0.99
N ALA A 77 -7.49 4.83 2.22
CA ALA A 77 -8.23 5.22 3.42
C ALA A 77 -8.61 6.72 3.41
N THR A 78 -7.68 7.59 3.00
CA THR A 78 -7.95 9.02 2.86
C THR A 78 -8.95 9.32 1.74
N LEU A 79 -8.87 8.58 0.63
CA LEU A 79 -9.80 8.74 -0.49
C LEU A 79 -11.24 8.40 -0.08
N LEU A 80 -11.41 7.31 0.68
CA LEU A 80 -12.71 6.93 1.24
C LEU A 80 -13.29 8.03 2.13
N ALA A 81 -12.47 8.72 2.93
CA ALA A 81 -12.90 9.85 3.76
C ALA A 81 -13.32 11.09 2.94
N LEU A 82 -12.72 11.30 1.77
CA LEU A 82 -12.90 12.48 0.91
C LEU A 82 -13.84 12.28 -0.29
N VAL A 83 -14.57 11.16 -0.35
CA VAL A 83 -15.34 10.77 -1.55
C VAL A 83 -16.33 11.84 -2.07
N ARG A 84 -16.91 12.65 -1.17
CA ARG A 84 -17.88 13.69 -1.55
C ARG A 84 -17.23 14.79 -2.40
N ASP A 85 -15.99 15.17 -2.08
CA ASP A 85 -15.27 16.21 -2.78
C ASP A 85 -14.86 15.74 -4.19
N TYR A 86 -14.44 14.49 -4.33
CA TYR A 86 -14.00 13.92 -5.62
C TYR A 86 -15.14 13.58 -6.60
N ARG A 87 -16.39 13.50 -6.13
CA ARG A 87 -17.51 13.29 -7.06
C ARG A 87 -17.80 14.51 -7.94
N ARG A 88 -17.39 15.69 -7.51
CA ARG A 88 -17.63 16.95 -8.21
C ARG A 88 -16.70 17.15 -9.41
N ASP A 89 -15.44 16.73 -9.30
CA ASP A 89 -14.42 16.99 -10.32
C ASP A 89 -13.99 15.71 -11.06
N TRP A 90 -14.36 15.61 -12.34
CA TRP A 90 -14.06 14.44 -13.18
C TRP A 90 -12.57 14.29 -13.48
N VAL A 91 -11.85 15.39 -13.77
CA VAL A 91 -10.41 15.35 -14.12
C VAL A 91 -9.57 14.80 -12.97
N LEU A 92 -9.80 15.27 -11.74
CA LEU A 92 -9.10 14.79 -10.54
C LEU A 92 -9.35 13.30 -10.30
N ARG A 93 -10.54 12.80 -10.66
CA ARG A 93 -10.87 11.37 -10.57
C ARG A 93 -9.99 10.53 -11.49
N TRP A 94 -9.87 10.92 -12.76
CA TRP A 94 -9.06 10.18 -13.74
C TRP A 94 -7.57 10.23 -13.43
N MET A 95 -7.07 11.40 -13.02
CA MET A 95 -5.66 11.54 -12.63
C MET A 95 -5.31 10.62 -11.46
N ARG A 96 -6.15 10.57 -10.42
CA ARG A 96 -5.94 9.67 -9.28
C ARG A 96 -6.07 8.20 -9.67
N GLN A 97 -7.04 7.85 -10.51
CA GLN A 97 -7.20 6.50 -11.02
C GLN A 97 -5.97 6.03 -11.81
N LEU A 98 -5.41 6.91 -12.63
CA LEU A 98 -4.17 6.65 -13.38
C LEU A 98 -2.98 6.46 -12.44
N LEU A 99 -2.82 7.32 -11.43
CA LEU A 99 -1.75 7.17 -10.44
C LEU A 99 -1.89 5.88 -9.62
N MET A 100 -3.12 5.52 -9.23
CA MET A 100 -3.39 4.24 -8.56
C MET A 100 -3.06 3.05 -9.46
N PHE A 101 -3.37 3.14 -10.74
CA PHE A 101 -3.08 2.09 -11.72
C PHE A 101 -1.56 1.92 -11.93
N VAL A 102 -0.82 3.02 -12.06
CA VAL A 102 0.65 2.99 -12.14
C VAL A 102 1.24 2.36 -10.88
N ASN A 103 0.76 2.75 -9.70
CA ASN A 103 1.21 2.17 -8.43
C ASN A 103 0.86 0.67 -8.32
N LEU A 104 -0.29 0.24 -8.83
CA LEU A 104 -0.64 -1.18 -8.90
C LEU A 104 0.33 -1.93 -9.82
N ALA A 105 0.58 -1.43 -11.02
CA ALA A 105 1.50 -2.06 -11.98
C ALA A 105 2.92 -2.20 -11.39
N LEU A 106 3.44 -1.13 -10.79
CA LEU A 106 4.75 -1.14 -10.11
C LEU A 106 4.76 -2.10 -8.92
N SER A 107 3.67 -2.16 -8.15
CA SER A 107 3.53 -3.07 -7.01
C SER A 107 3.48 -4.54 -7.44
N THR A 108 2.79 -4.85 -8.54
CA THR A 108 2.72 -6.21 -9.11
C THR A 108 4.08 -6.64 -9.62
N VAL A 109 4.77 -5.80 -10.39
CA VAL A 109 6.12 -6.10 -10.88
C VAL A 109 7.07 -6.34 -9.70
N SER A 110 7.09 -5.45 -8.71
CA SER A 110 7.92 -5.61 -7.51
C SER A 110 7.55 -6.86 -6.71
N GLY A 111 6.26 -7.18 -6.61
CA GLY A 111 5.76 -8.38 -5.95
C GLY A 111 6.22 -9.67 -6.63
N VAL A 112 6.30 -9.72 -7.96
CA VAL A 112 6.85 -10.87 -8.70
C VAL A 112 8.31 -11.09 -8.35
N PHE A 113 9.12 -10.03 -8.29
CA PHE A 113 10.52 -10.14 -7.87
C PHE A 113 10.65 -10.68 -6.45
N VAL A 114 9.86 -10.17 -5.50
CA VAL A 114 9.84 -10.67 -4.12
C VAL A 114 9.39 -12.14 -4.06
N LEU A 115 8.38 -12.52 -4.84
CA LEU A 115 7.87 -13.89 -4.85
C LEU A 115 8.94 -14.86 -5.35
N GLN A 116 9.71 -14.48 -6.38
CA GLN A 116 10.83 -15.29 -6.85
C GLN A 116 11.98 -15.39 -5.84
N THR A 117 12.30 -14.32 -5.10
CA THR A 117 13.36 -14.38 -4.09
C THR A 117 13.00 -15.35 -2.97
N VAL A 118 11.74 -15.34 -2.53
CA VAL A 118 11.23 -16.26 -1.50
C VAL A 118 11.11 -17.70 -2.04
N ALA A 119 10.65 -17.87 -3.29
CA ALA A 119 10.51 -19.19 -3.92
C ALA A 119 11.83 -19.94 -4.07
N LYS A 120 12.92 -19.20 -4.34
CA LYS A 120 14.27 -19.75 -4.50
C LYS A 120 15.09 -19.81 -3.20
N GLY A 121 14.48 -19.50 -2.05
CA GLY A 121 15.16 -19.58 -0.74
C GLY A 121 16.33 -18.60 -0.57
N LEU A 122 16.42 -17.57 -1.42
CA LEU A 122 17.52 -16.59 -1.44
C LEU A 122 17.39 -15.52 -0.33
N ASP A 123 16.42 -15.66 0.57
CA ASP A 123 16.11 -14.69 1.63
C ASP A 123 17.28 -14.40 2.59
N LYS A 124 18.24 -15.34 2.73
CA LYS A 124 19.44 -15.17 3.58
C LYS A 124 20.71 -14.82 2.83
N SER A 125 20.65 -14.77 1.49
CA SER A 125 21.82 -14.53 0.66
C SER A 125 22.04 -13.03 0.44
N THR A 126 23.26 -12.55 0.60
CA THR A 126 23.70 -11.18 0.24
C THR A 126 23.72 -10.91 -1.26
N LEU A 127 23.27 -11.87 -2.07
CA LEU A 127 23.21 -11.73 -3.52
C LEU A 127 22.14 -10.69 -3.93
N PRO A 128 22.42 -9.85 -4.94
CA PRO A 128 21.47 -8.87 -5.43
C PRO A 128 20.17 -9.51 -5.94
N VAL A 129 19.04 -8.82 -5.80
CA VAL A 129 17.71 -9.28 -6.27
C VAL A 129 17.72 -9.65 -7.76
N ALA A 130 18.52 -8.97 -8.59
CA ALA A 130 18.64 -9.30 -10.00
C ALA A 130 19.20 -10.71 -10.30
N CYS A 131 19.93 -11.33 -9.36
CA CYS A 131 20.45 -12.68 -9.52
C CYS A 131 19.37 -13.77 -9.37
N VAL A 132 18.14 -13.42 -8.99
CA VAL A 132 17.04 -14.39 -8.85
C VAL A 132 16.76 -15.16 -10.14
N TRP A 133 17.06 -14.58 -11.32
CA TRP A 133 16.86 -15.26 -12.61
C TRP A 133 18.07 -16.07 -13.10
N LYS A 134 19.24 -15.90 -12.48
CA LYS A 134 20.50 -16.55 -12.91
C LYS A 134 20.96 -17.70 -12.02
N VAL A 135 20.51 -17.72 -10.77
CA VAL A 135 20.94 -18.73 -9.79
C VAL A 135 19.79 -19.70 -9.53
N ASP A 136 20.06 -21.00 -9.66
CA ASP A 136 19.18 -22.05 -9.16
C ASP A 136 19.43 -22.19 -7.65
N GLY A 137 18.48 -21.72 -6.84
CA GLY A 137 18.56 -21.80 -5.39
C GLY A 137 18.28 -23.21 -4.88
N GLU A 138 18.90 -23.59 -3.77
CA GLU A 138 18.53 -24.80 -3.02
C GLU A 138 17.13 -24.66 -2.41
N LYS A 139 16.39 -25.77 -2.37
CA LYS A 139 15.00 -25.84 -1.91
C LYS A 139 14.79 -25.17 -0.55
N SER A 140 13.77 -24.32 -0.47
CA SER A 140 13.44 -23.49 0.69
C SER A 140 13.28 -24.26 2.02
N PRO A 141 13.78 -23.72 3.15
CA PRO A 141 13.48 -24.22 4.50
C PRO A 141 12.00 -24.01 4.88
N SER A 142 11.46 -24.81 5.81
CA SER A 142 10.01 -24.91 6.10
C SER A 142 9.30 -23.60 6.51
N ASN A 143 10.03 -22.59 7.00
CA ASN A 143 9.48 -21.28 7.35
C ASN A 143 9.28 -20.33 6.14
N ALA A 144 9.81 -20.66 4.96
CA ALA A 144 9.64 -19.86 3.74
C ALA A 144 8.19 -19.89 3.23
N GLY A 145 7.42 -20.93 3.56
CA GLY A 145 6.02 -21.05 3.15
C GLY A 145 5.13 -19.93 3.69
N LEU A 146 5.36 -19.47 4.92
CA LEU A 146 4.56 -18.41 5.55
C LEU A 146 4.82 -17.04 4.87
N SER A 147 6.09 -16.73 4.55
CA SER A 147 6.43 -15.52 3.80
C SER A 147 5.96 -15.60 2.34
N TYR A 148 6.02 -16.76 1.70
CA TYR A 148 5.56 -16.98 0.33
C TYR A 148 4.05 -16.76 0.20
N VAL A 149 3.26 -17.43 1.06
CA VAL A 149 1.80 -17.26 1.11
C VAL A 149 1.43 -15.83 1.49
N GLY A 150 2.14 -15.22 2.44
CA GLY A 150 1.93 -13.83 2.82
C GLY A 150 2.18 -12.83 1.68
N THR A 151 3.17 -13.08 0.82
CA THR A 151 3.46 -12.23 -0.35
C THR A 151 2.36 -12.37 -1.41
N ILE A 152 1.91 -13.60 -1.70
CA ILE A 152 0.79 -13.84 -2.62
C ILE A 152 -0.49 -13.17 -2.11
N ALA A 153 -0.80 -13.33 -0.82
CA ALA A 153 -1.97 -12.72 -0.20
C ALA A 153 -1.92 -11.19 -0.28
N ALA A 154 -0.74 -10.58 -0.08
CA ALA A 154 -0.56 -9.14 -0.22
C ALA A 154 -0.72 -8.65 -1.67
N MET A 155 -0.20 -9.40 -2.65
CA MET A 155 -0.40 -9.08 -4.08
C MET A 155 -1.88 -9.16 -4.47
N ALA A 156 -2.56 -10.26 -4.11
CA ALA A 156 -3.99 -10.44 -4.37
C ALA A 156 -4.82 -9.36 -3.66
N GLY A 157 -4.50 -9.06 -2.41
CA GLY A 157 -5.12 -7.99 -1.64
C GLY A 157 -4.99 -6.63 -2.33
N ASN A 158 -3.82 -6.32 -2.90
CA ASN A 158 -3.62 -5.05 -3.59
C ASN A 158 -4.51 -4.91 -4.85
N VAL A 159 -4.66 -6.00 -5.62
CA VAL A 159 -5.56 -6.04 -6.78
C VAL A 159 -7.02 -5.87 -6.36
N ILE A 160 -7.46 -6.61 -5.34
CA ILE A 160 -8.83 -6.51 -4.81
C ILE A 160 -9.12 -5.09 -4.34
N ILE A 161 -8.20 -4.50 -3.57
CA ILE A 161 -8.31 -3.13 -3.06
C ILE A 161 -8.43 -2.12 -4.22
N PHE A 162 -7.64 -2.26 -5.27
CA PHE A 162 -7.72 -1.39 -6.45
C PHE A 162 -9.09 -1.50 -7.15
N VAL A 163 -9.60 -2.72 -7.35
CA VAL A 163 -10.92 -2.94 -7.96
C VAL A 163 -12.02 -2.33 -7.09
N LEU A 164 -11.97 -2.54 -5.77
CA LEU A 164 -12.93 -1.96 -4.83
C LEU A 164 -12.88 -0.43 -4.81
N ALA A 165 -11.68 0.16 -4.81
CA ALA A 165 -11.50 1.62 -4.86
C ALA A 165 -12.07 2.21 -6.17
N THR A 166 -11.77 1.56 -7.30
CA THR A 166 -12.27 1.94 -8.63
C THR A 166 -13.79 1.86 -8.68
N TRP A 167 -14.35 0.73 -8.23
CA TRP A 167 -15.79 0.51 -8.18
C TRP A 167 -16.48 1.57 -7.30
N TYR A 168 -15.91 1.86 -6.13
CA TYR A 168 -16.44 2.85 -5.21
C TYR A 168 -16.43 4.27 -5.79
N LEU A 169 -15.36 4.66 -6.50
CA LEU A 169 -15.25 5.96 -7.19
C LEU A 169 -16.24 6.12 -8.35
N HIS A 170 -16.57 5.03 -9.04
CA HIS A 170 -17.44 5.08 -10.22
C HIS A 170 -18.93 4.89 -9.89
N SER A 171 -19.25 4.25 -8.77
CA SER A 171 -20.65 3.99 -8.37
C SER A 171 -21.39 5.27 -7.95
N ARG A 172 -22.31 5.76 -8.78
CA ARG A 172 -23.04 7.02 -8.54
C ARG A 172 -24.19 6.93 -7.51
N LYS A 173 -24.75 5.76 -7.23
CA LYS A 173 -25.96 5.59 -6.39
C LYS A 173 -25.78 4.52 -5.31
N GLN A 174 -25.15 4.86 -4.19
CA GLN A 174 -25.00 3.97 -3.04
C GLN A 174 -25.84 4.50 -1.88
N LYS A 175 -27.01 3.89 -1.59
CA LYS A 175 -27.81 4.19 -0.40
C LYS A 175 -27.06 3.86 0.91
N LEU A 176 -26.08 2.95 0.85
CA LEU A 176 -25.28 2.47 1.98
C LEU A 176 -23.85 3.04 1.99
N TYR A 177 -23.63 4.21 1.38
CA TYR A 177 -22.28 4.78 1.24
C TYR A 177 -21.54 4.90 2.59
N ARG A 178 -22.24 5.21 3.69
CA ARG A 178 -21.65 5.32 5.03
C ARG A 178 -21.08 3.99 5.54
N ILE A 179 -21.80 2.89 5.30
CA ILE A 179 -21.37 1.56 5.74
C ILE A 179 -20.14 1.13 4.94
N VAL A 180 -20.20 1.28 3.61
CA VAL A 180 -19.07 0.95 2.72
C VAL A 180 -17.84 1.81 3.06
N GLN A 181 -18.03 3.09 3.40
CA GLN A 181 -16.96 3.99 3.82
C GLN A 181 -16.31 3.54 5.13
N ILE A 182 -17.10 3.20 6.16
CA ILE A 182 -16.55 2.71 7.44
C ILE A 182 -15.84 1.37 7.25
N VAL A 183 -16.49 0.40 6.62
CA VAL A 183 -15.92 -0.94 6.42
C VAL A 183 -14.65 -0.87 5.58
N GLY A 184 -14.66 -0.09 4.50
CA GLY A 184 -13.48 0.16 3.68
C GLY A 184 -12.36 0.83 4.48
N TRP A 185 -12.67 1.82 5.30
CA TRP A 185 -11.67 2.49 6.15
C TRP A 185 -11.05 1.53 7.17
N ILE A 186 -11.87 0.71 7.85
CA ILE A 186 -11.40 -0.31 8.79
C ILE A 186 -10.47 -1.31 8.09
N LEU A 187 -10.87 -1.80 6.91
CA LEU A 187 -10.07 -2.72 6.12
C LEU A 187 -8.71 -2.11 5.75
N MET A 188 -8.68 -0.87 5.25
CA MET A 188 -7.41 -0.20 4.89
C MET A 188 -6.54 0.09 6.12
N ALA A 189 -7.15 0.47 7.25
CA ALA A 189 -6.44 0.67 8.50
C ALA A 189 -5.81 -0.64 9.01
N ALA A 190 -6.53 -1.75 8.93
CA ALA A 190 -6.02 -3.07 9.30
C ALA A 190 -4.82 -3.49 8.42
N VAL A 191 -4.92 -3.29 7.10
CA VAL A 191 -3.82 -3.56 6.16
C VAL A 191 -2.60 -2.66 6.47
N ALA A 192 -2.83 -1.38 6.74
CA ALA A 192 -1.78 -0.44 7.10
C ALA A 192 -1.08 -0.82 8.42
N ILE A 193 -1.84 -1.19 9.44
CA ILE A 193 -1.30 -1.64 10.74
C ILE A 193 -0.52 -2.96 10.55
N GLY A 194 -1.07 -3.92 9.81
CA GLY A 194 -0.41 -5.19 9.53
C GLY A 194 0.91 -5.02 8.78
N ALA A 195 0.93 -4.16 7.76
CA ALA A 195 2.14 -3.81 7.04
C ALA A 195 3.15 -3.10 7.96
N ALA A 196 2.71 -2.16 8.80
CA ALA A 196 3.56 -1.45 9.75
C ALA A 196 4.20 -2.40 10.77
N ILE A 197 3.43 -3.32 11.36
CA ILE A 197 3.94 -4.34 12.29
C ILE A 197 4.99 -5.20 11.59
N ARG A 198 4.70 -5.70 10.37
CA ARG A 198 5.63 -6.54 9.62
C ARG A 198 6.92 -5.77 9.27
N ILE A 199 6.82 -4.49 8.93
CA ILE A 199 7.98 -3.61 8.70
C ILE A 199 8.80 -3.45 9.98
N ILE A 200 8.17 -3.24 11.14
CA ILE A 200 8.86 -3.08 12.44
C ILE A 200 9.55 -4.38 12.85
N LEU A 201 8.88 -5.52 12.70
CA LEU A 201 9.43 -6.82 13.09
C LEU A 201 10.59 -7.25 12.17
N LEU A 202 10.51 -6.92 10.88
CA LEU A 202 11.58 -7.21 9.94
C LEU A 202 12.69 -6.16 9.99
N SER A 203 12.40 -4.93 10.41
CA SER A 203 13.43 -3.90 10.49
C SER A 203 14.45 -4.26 11.56
N GLN A 204 15.64 -4.66 11.10
CA GLN A 204 16.81 -4.91 11.96
C GLN A 204 17.22 -3.69 12.83
N ALA A 205 16.53 -2.56 12.68
CA ALA A 205 16.66 -1.37 13.51
C ALA A 205 16.27 -1.60 15.00
N PHE A 206 15.55 -2.67 15.34
CA PHE A 206 15.15 -2.95 16.74
C PHE A 206 15.82 -4.18 17.41
N GLY A 207 16.65 -4.96 16.70
CA GLY A 207 17.33 -6.18 17.22
C GLY A 207 16.36 -7.32 17.56
N HIS A 208 16.58 -8.62 17.35
CA HIS A 208 17.68 -9.50 16.92
C HIS A 208 17.09 -10.51 15.89
N PRO A 209 17.93 -11.26 15.13
CA PRO A 209 17.53 -12.14 14.02
C PRO A 209 16.55 -13.27 14.36
#